data_AF-A0A430BL56-F1
#
_entry.id   AF-A0A430BL56-F1
#
_cell.length_a   1.000
_cell.length_b   1.000
_cell.length_c   1.000
_cell.angle_alpha   90.00
_cell.angle_beta   90.00
_cell.angle_gamma   90.00
#
_symmetry.space_group_name_H-M   'P 1'
#
loop_
_entity.id
_entity.type
_entity.pdbx_description
1 polymer ?
#
loop_
_entity_poly.entity_id
_entity_poly.type
_entity_poly.pdbx_seq_one_letter_code
_entity_poly.pdbx_strand_id
1 'polypeptide(L)'
;MRYWIMGMMATTAVLAMPVEAQQPRARTATAISAGDRQQGAAANPQLTEEFGGAYTGPQAAYVERVGRRVAVESGLSNAGRDFTVTTLDSPIENAFAIPGGYIYITRQLLGLMNSEAELASVLGHEVGHVAARHAAGRNTRSTIGALLAAGAGIATGSDIASRVVGTGAQLYTLRYGRNQEYEADALGVRYMTAAGYDPYAAADILSALDASSGLSAQAAGTAGRSVPTWASTHPNGADRVRRAAQLAAATGKPETAPAQDTRFLRMLDGLPYGKDSDRQVIRVVTVGPRDSVTSLSARMAVPQLKRERFLTLNGLSAEQPLKPGTLVKLVVAR
;
A
#
# COMPACT_ATOMS: atom_id res chain seq x y z
N MET A 1 36.57 -59.64 25.80
CA MET A 1 37.07 -58.25 25.67
C MET A 1 36.12 -57.49 24.76
N ARG A 2 35.31 -56.57 25.31
CA ARG A 2 34.32 -55.76 24.56
C ARG A 2 34.86 -54.34 24.44
N TYR A 3 35.07 -53.89 23.20
CA TYR A 3 35.51 -52.54 22.86
C TYR A 3 34.33 -51.57 23.00
N TRP A 4 34.54 -50.46 23.72
CA TRP A 4 33.63 -49.31 23.73
C TRP A 4 34.19 -48.25 22.78
N ILE A 5 33.42 -47.89 21.76
CA ILE A 5 33.71 -46.80 20.83
C ILE A 5 33.19 -45.52 21.49
N MET A 6 34.08 -44.59 21.82
CA MET A 6 33.72 -43.26 22.32
C MET A 6 33.45 -42.34 21.12
N GLY A 7 32.17 -42.04 20.86
CA GLY A 7 31.76 -41.09 19.83
C GLY A 7 31.97 -39.66 20.30
N MET A 8 32.85 -38.92 19.61
CA MET A 8 33.07 -37.50 19.82
C MET A 8 32.01 -36.72 19.02
N MET A 9 31.02 -36.11 19.69
CA MET A 9 30.13 -35.14 19.04
C MET A 9 30.89 -33.83 18.83
N ALA A 10 31.12 -33.46 17.57
CA ALA A 10 31.56 -32.12 17.20
C ALA A 10 30.33 -31.20 17.12
N THR A 11 30.19 -30.29 18.07
CA THR A 11 29.23 -29.18 18.02
C THR A 11 29.79 -28.09 17.09
N THR A 12 29.28 -28.01 15.86
CA THR A 12 29.54 -26.88 14.98
C THR A 12 28.69 -25.69 15.40
N ALA A 13 29.32 -24.71 16.06
CA ALA A 13 28.72 -23.39 16.27
C ALA A 13 28.64 -22.67 14.91
N VAL A 14 27.43 -22.53 14.35
CA VAL A 14 27.19 -21.68 13.19
C VAL A 14 27.17 -20.24 13.68
N LEU A 15 28.29 -19.53 13.48
CA LEU A 15 28.35 -18.07 13.63
C LEU A 15 27.48 -17.43 12.55
N ALA A 16 26.31 -16.93 12.92
CA ALA A 16 25.50 -16.08 12.06
C ALA A 16 26.24 -14.76 11.83
N MET A 17 26.82 -14.58 10.65
CA MET A 17 27.38 -13.30 10.23
C MET A 17 26.23 -12.30 10.02
N PRO A 18 26.34 -11.05 10.50
CA PRO A 18 25.33 -10.04 10.22
C PRO A 18 25.34 -9.77 8.70
N VAL A 19 24.17 -9.91 8.06
CA VAL A 19 23.96 -9.32 6.74
C VAL A 19 23.92 -7.83 6.97
N GLU A 20 25.05 -7.16 6.74
CA GLU A 20 25.10 -5.70 6.75
C GLU A 20 24.20 -5.22 5.62
N ALA A 21 23.06 -4.63 5.98
CA ALA A 21 22.16 -4.01 5.03
C ALA A 21 22.88 -2.81 4.43
N GLN A 22 23.62 -3.03 3.33
CA GLN A 22 24.18 -1.97 2.52
C GLN A 22 23.01 -1.11 2.04
N GLN A 23 22.79 0.00 2.72
CA GLN A 23 21.92 1.06 2.22
C GLN A 23 22.59 1.54 0.92
N PRO A 24 21.95 1.39 -0.25
CA PRO A 24 22.51 1.94 -1.46
C PRO A 24 22.77 3.43 -1.23
N ARG A 25 23.98 3.90 -1.54
CA ARG A 25 24.26 5.35 -1.56
C ARG A 25 23.18 5.98 -2.42
N ALA A 26 22.32 6.78 -1.80
CA ALA A 26 21.23 7.43 -2.50
C ALA A 26 21.81 8.16 -3.71
N ARG A 27 21.48 7.71 -4.92
CA ARG A 27 21.69 8.53 -6.10
C ARG A 27 20.95 9.84 -5.84
N THR A 28 21.63 10.97 -6.00
CA THR A 28 20.95 12.27 -5.93
C THR A 28 19.84 12.24 -6.97
N ALA A 29 18.59 12.37 -6.52
CA ALA A 29 17.45 12.37 -7.41
C ALA A 29 17.62 13.48 -8.45
N THR A 30 17.28 13.18 -9.70
CA THR A 30 17.28 14.21 -10.75
C THR A 30 15.99 15.00 -10.63
N ALA A 31 16.09 16.33 -10.66
CA ALA A 31 14.91 17.18 -10.59
C ALA A 31 13.92 16.89 -11.74
N ILE A 32 12.62 17.06 -11.46
CA ILE A 32 11.55 16.86 -12.46
C ILE A 32 11.80 17.77 -13.66
N SER A 33 11.98 17.18 -14.85
CA SER A 33 12.26 17.94 -16.08
C SER A 33 10.99 18.56 -16.68
N ALA A 34 11.16 19.55 -17.56
CA ALA A 34 10.03 20.13 -18.30
C ALA A 34 9.30 19.10 -19.17
N GLY A 35 10.02 18.14 -19.75
CA GLY A 35 9.44 17.03 -20.51
C GLY A 35 8.61 16.10 -19.64
N ASP A 36 9.08 15.78 -18.44
CA ASP A 36 8.32 14.97 -17.47
C ASP A 36 7.01 15.66 -17.09
N ARG A 37 7.05 16.97 -16.82
CA ARG A 37 5.84 17.76 -16.51
C ARG A 37 4.85 17.73 -17.66
N GLN A 38 5.31 17.93 -18.90
CA GLN A 38 4.43 17.92 -20.08
C GLN A 38 3.78 16.56 -20.27
N GLN A 39 4.54 15.46 -20.12
CA GLN A 39 4.02 14.10 -20.26
C GLN A 39 2.99 13.77 -19.18
N GLY A 40 3.30 14.06 -17.91
CA GLY A 40 2.39 13.86 -16.79
C GLY A 40 1.09 14.66 -16.96
N ALA A 41 1.21 15.95 -17.32
CA ALA A 41 0.06 16.83 -17.54
C ALA A 41 -0.86 16.33 -18.67
N ALA A 42 -0.29 15.78 -19.74
CA ALA A 42 -1.06 15.22 -20.84
C ALA A 42 -1.82 13.93 -20.47
N ALA A 43 -1.24 13.09 -19.60
CA ALA A 43 -1.82 11.81 -19.19
C ALA A 43 -2.82 11.93 -18.04
N ASN A 44 -2.63 12.92 -17.15
CA ASN A 44 -3.36 13.05 -15.90
C ASN A 44 -4.89 13.08 -16.04
N PRO A 45 -5.50 13.83 -16.98
CA PRO A 45 -6.95 13.86 -17.12
C PRO A 45 -7.55 12.47 -17.42
N GLN A 46 -6.95 11.75 -18.39
CA GLN A 46 -7.43 10.43 -18.80
C GLN A 46 -7.22 9.38 -17.70
N LEU A 47 -6.06 9.38 -17.03
CA LEU A 47 -5.81 8.47 -15.91
C LEU A 47 -6.76 8.73 -14.74
N THR A 48 -7.08 9.99 -14.47
CA THR A 48 -8.04 10.33 -13.42
C THR A 48 -9.43 9.80 -13.77
N GLU A 49 -9.89 10.03 -14.99
CA GLU A 49 -11.21 9.59 -15.47
C GLU A 49 -11.35 8.06 -15.48
N GLU A 50 -10.37 7.34 -16.04
CA GLU A 50 -10.43 5.87 -16.13
C GLU A 50 -10.49 5.20 -14.75
N PHE A 51 -9.90 5.80 -13.72
CA PHE A 51 -9.95 5.28 -12.35
C PHE A 51 -11.16 5.79 -11.54
N GLY A 52 -12.24 6.21 -12.20
CA GLY A 52 -13.49 6.63 -11.55
C GLY A 52 -13.55 8.12 -11.20
N GLY A 53 -12.58 8.91 -11.66
CA GLY A 53 -12.50 10.33 -11.37
C GLY A 53 -11.72 10.66 -10.09
N ALA A 54 -11.53 11.96 -9.85
CA ALA A 54 -10.89 12.45 -8.64
C ALA A 54 -11.89 12.39 -7.47
N TYR A 55 -11.51 11.69 -6.40
CA TYR A 55 -12.18 11.78 -5.12
C TYR A 55 -11.84 13.13 -4.47
N THR A 56 -12.83 13.83 -3.93
CA THR A 56 -12.70 15.19 -3.40
C THR A 56 -13.18 15.30 -1.95
N GLY A 57 -12.87 16.42 -1.30
CA GLY A 57 -13.29 16.71 0.08
C GLY A 57 -12.16 16.59 1.11
N PRO A 58 -12.51 16.60 2.42
CA PRO A 58 -11.52 16.71 3.50
C PRO A 58 -10.51 15.54 3.54
N GLN A 59 -10.97 14.35 3.20
CA GLN A 59 -10.16 13.13 3.11
C GLN A 59 -9.13 13.24 1.97
N ALA A 60 -9.54 13.65 0.77
CA ALA A 60 -8.62 13.87 -0.35
C ALA A 60 -7.58 14.97 -0.05
N ALA A 61 -8.02 16.08 0.55
CA ALA A 61 -7.11 17.16 0.98
C ALA A 61 -6.12 16.71 2.06
N TYR A 62 -6.50 15.74 2.90
CA TYR A 62 -5.60 15.12 3.87
C TYR A 62 -4.52 14.31 3.17
N VAL A 63 -4.91 13.42 2.26
CA VAL A 63 -4.00 12.60 1.47
C VAL A 63 -3.01 13.47 0.68
N GLU A 64 -3.50 14.55 0.08
CA GLU A 64 -2.66 15.49 -0.67
C GLU A 64 -1.58 16.12 0.20
N ARG A 65 -1.91 16.54 1.43
CA ARG A 65 -0.93 17.09 2.39
C ARG A 65 0.13 16.06 2.79
N VAL A 66 -0.27 14.83 3.08
CA VAL A 66 0.65 13.75 3.46
C VAL A 66 1.58 13.41 2.30
N GLY A 67 1.02 13.20 1.11
CA GLY A 67 1.80 12.86 -0.09
C GLY A 67 2.81 13.95 -0.45
N ARG A 68 2.42 15.23 -0.40
CA ARG A 68 3.37 16.33 -0.64
C ARG A 68 4.48 16.38 0.39
N ARG A 69 4.18 16.15 1.67
CA ARG A 69 5.18 16.12 2.75
C ARG A 69 6.22 15.03 2.53
N VAL A 70 5.80 13.84 2.13
CA VAL A 70 6.75 12.74 1.87
C VAL A 70 7.49 12.96 0.55
N ALA A 71 6.82 13.47 -0.48
CA ALA A 71 7.42 13.62 -1.81
C ALA A 71 8.57 14.64 -1.84
N VAL A 72 8.53 15.71 -1.05
CA VAL A 72 9.63 16.68 -0.97
C VAL A 72 10.93 16.09 -0.42
N GLU A 73 10.84 15.05 0.42
CA GLU A 73 12.02 14.34 0.96
C GLU A 73 12.78 13.53 -0.10
N SER A 74 12.19 13.35 -1.29
CA SER A 74 12.82 12.62 -2.40
C SER A 74 13.94 13.37 -3.10
N GLY A 75 13.97 14.70 -3.00
CA GLY A 75 14.88 15.54 -3.77
C GLY A 75 14.51 15.71 -5.24
N LEU A 76 13.36 15.18 -5.70
CA LEU A 76 12.83 15.44 -7.05
C LEU A 76 12.39 16.91 -7.23
N SER A 77 11.92 17.52 -6.16
CA SER A 77 11.68 18.96 -6.03
C SER A 77 11.65 19.34 -4.54
N ASN A 78 12.11 20.55 -4.23
CA ASN A 78 12.00 21.13 -2.88
C ASN A 78 10.67 21.85 -2.65
N ALA A 79 9.81 21.96 -3.68
CA ALA A 79 8.54 22.65 -3.60
C ALA A 79 7.40 21.65 -3.62
N GLY A 80 6.67 21.53 -2.51
CA GLY A 80 5.52 20.61 -2.41
C GLY A 80 4.45 20.83 -3.48
N ARG A 81 4.31 22.05 -3.99
CA ARG A 81 3.39 22.40 -5.09
C ARG A 81 3.73 21.75 -6.43
N ASP A 82 4.96 21.27 -6.60
CA ASP A 82 5.38 20.56 -7.82
C ASP A 82 4.88 19.11 -7.84
N PHE A 83 4.31 18.64 -6.72
CA PHE A 83 3.66 17.34 -6.62
C PHE A 83 2.14 17.49 -6.62
N THR A 84 1.50 16.74 -7.53
CA THR A 84 0.05 16.59 -7.62
C THR A 84 -0.30 15.21 -7.09
N VAL A 85 -0.92 15.17 -5.92
CA VAL A 85 -1.33 13.93 -5.25
C VAL A 85 -2.84 13.81 -5.36
N THR A 86 -3.32 12.79 -6.07
CA THR A 86 -4.74 12.61 -6.36
C THR A 86 -5.25 11.35 -5.70
N THR A 87 -6.31 11.49 -4.89
CA THR A 87 -7.10 10.33 -4.47
C THR A 87 -8.09 10.00 -5.58
N LEU A 88 -8.08 8.76 -6.07
CA LEU A 88 -8.96 8.28 -7.14
C LEU A 88 -10.20 7.61 -6.54
N ASP A 89 -11.38 7.89 -7.11
CA ASP A 89 -12.66 7.29 -6.71
C ASP A 89 -12.82 5.86 -7.25
N SER A 90 -11.82 5.01 -6.96
CA SER A 90 -11.71 3.65 -7.46
C SER A 90 -11.98 2.62 -6.36
N PRO A 91 -12.75 1.55 -6.66
CA PRO A 91 -12.99 0.44 -5.75
C PRO A 91 -11.86 -0.61 -5.76
N ILE A 92 -10.77 -0.37 -6.47
CA ILE A 92 -9.63 -1.30 -6.58
C ILE A 92 -8.51 -0.79 -5.69
N GLU A 93 -7.87 -1.67 -4.92
CA GLU A 93 -6.66 -1.34 -4.16
C GLU A 93 -5.50 -1.03 -5.12
N ASN A 94 -5.08 0.24 -5.21
CA ASN A 94 -3.95 0.62 -6.05
C ASN A 94 -3.32 1.96 -5.63
N ALA A 95 -2.04 2.10 -5.95
CA ALA A 95 -1.31 3.37 -5.98
C ALA A 95 -0.31 3.31 -7.15
N PHE A 96 0.04 4.46 -7.71
CA PHE A 96 1.06 4.57 -8.73
C PHE A 96 1.55 6.02 -8.85
N ALA A 97 2.74 6.21 -9.43
CA ALA A 97 3.21 7.52 -9.86
C ALA A 97 3.61 7.52 -11.34
N ILE A 98 3.46 8.68 -11.97
CA ILE A 98 3.90 8.93 -13.35
C ILE A 98 4.87 10.12 -13.37
N PRO A 99 5.63 10.33 -14.47
CA PRO A 99 6.51 11.49 -14.61
C PRO A 99 5.76 12.82 -14.39
N GLY A 100 6.48 13.84 -13.92
CA GLY A 100 5.93 15.18 -13.76
C GLY A 100 5.41 15.50 -12.34
N GLY A 101 5.61 14.61 -11.37
CA GLY A 101 5.21 14.83 -9.98
C GLY A 101 3.78 14.39 -9.66
N TYR A 102 3.18 13.54 -10.50
CA TYR A 102 1.83 13.02 -10.30
C TYR A 102 1.85 11.70 -9.54
N ILE A 103 1.14 11.64 -8.42
CA ILE A 103 1.08 10.50 -7.51
C ILE A 103 -0.39 10.20 -7.25
N TYR A 104 -0.78 8.94 -7.35
CA TYR A 104 -2.16 8.49 -7.23
C TYR A 104 -2.29 7.42 -6.17
N ILE A 105 -3.42 7.47 -5.47
CA ILE A 105 -3.87 6.41 -4.55
C ILE A 105 -5.37 6.25 -4.69
N THR A 106 -5.87 5.03 -4.64
CA THR A 106 -7.32 4.79 -4.69
C THR A 106 -7.94 4.88 -3.30
N ARG A 107 -9.22 5.29 -3.22
CA ARG A 107 -9.97 5.25 -1.96
C ARG A 107 -10.02 3.85 -1.33
N GLN A 108 -10.03 2.80 -2.15
CA GLN A 108 -10.06 1.43 -1.64
C GLN A 108 -8.77 1.07 -0.90
N LEU A 109 -7.60 1.46 -1.42
CA LEU A 109 -6.32 1.26 -0.73
C LEU A 109 -6.23 2.14 0.52
N LEU A 110 -6.69 3.39 0.45
CA LEU A 110 -6.74 4.28 1.61
C LEU A 110 -7.56 3.69 2.77
N GLY A 111 -8.68 3.01 2.46
CA GLY A 111 -9.52 2.35 3.44
C GLY A 111 -8.87 1.18 4.19
N LEU A 112 -7.88 0.52 3.56
CA LEU A 112 -7.13 -0.59 4.17
C LEU A 112 -6.21 -0.11 5.30
N MET A 113 -5.67 1.10 5.19
CA MET A 113 -4.63 1.64 6.08
C MET A 113 -5.13 1.91 7.51
N ASN A 114 -4.28 1.75 8.52
CA ASN A 114 -4.60 2.01 9.93
C ASN A 114 -3.82 3.19 10.56
N SER A 115 -2.93 3.83 9.80
CA SER A 115 -2.20 5.04 10.25
C SER A 115 -1.83 5.99 9.12
N GLU A 116 -1.56 7.26 9.45
CA GLU A 116 -0.99 8.24 8.50
C GLU A 116 0.40 7.79 8.02
N ALA A 117 1.13 7.03 8.83
CA ALA A 117 2.45 6.51 8.49
C ALA A 117 2.38 5.41 7.41
N GLU A 118 1.36 4.54 7.41
CA GLU A 118 1.14 3.57 6.33
C GLU A 118 0.85 4.27 4.99
N LEU A 119 0.02 5.34 5.03
CA LEU A 119 -0.21 6.20 3.87
C LEU A 119 1.09 6.84 3.38
N ALA A 120 1.88 7.41 4.29
CA ALA A 120 3.16 8.00 3.99
C ALA A 120 4.14 6.98 3.36
N SER A 121 4.15 5.73 3.85
CA SER A 121 4.97 4.66 3.30
C SER A 121 4.61 4.35 1.85
N VAL A 122 3.32 4.14 1.55
CA VAL A 122 2.87 3.84 0.17
C VAL A 122 3.20 4.98 -0.78
N LEU A 123 2.89 6.22 -0.40
CA LEU A 123 3.18 7.37 -1.25
C LEU A 123 4.70 7.59 -1.41
N GLY A 124 5.48 7.36 -0.35
CA GLY A 124 6.93 7.41 -0.39
C GLY A 124 7.55 6.35 -1.30
N HIS A 125 6.99 5.14 -1.30
CA HIS A 125 7.38 4.05 -2.20
C HIS A 125 7.15 4.41 -3.67
N GLU A 126 5.98 4.95 -4.01
CA GLU A 126 5.69 5.41 -5.38
C GLU A 126 6.64 6.53 -5.84
N VAL A 127 6.93 7.48 -4.94
CA VAL A 127 7.94 8.51 -5.20
C VAL A 127 9.34 7.92 -5.35
N GLY A 128 9.65 6.86 -4.59
CA GLY A 128 10.87 6.06 -4.71
C GLY A 128 11.09 5.52 -6.13
N HIS A 129 10.05 4.96 -6.76
CA HIS A 129 10.13 4.50 -8.16
C HIS A 129 10.48 5.62 -9.14
N VAL A 130 9.92 6.82 -8.94
CA VAL A 130 10.20 7.98 -9.79
C VAL A 130 11.63 8.49 -9.56
N ALA A 131 12.02 8.66 -8.30
CA ALA A 131 13.35 9.15 -7.92
C ALA A 131 14.48 8.22 -8.39
N ALA A 132 14.29 6.90 -8.28
CA ALA A 132 15.23 5.90 -8.77
C ALA A 132 15.15 5.67 -10.30
N ARG A 133 14.21 6.33 -10.98
CA ARG A 133 13.96 6.22 -12.43
C ARG A 133 13.68 4.76 -12.84
N HIS A 134 12.91 4.01 -12.05
CA HIS A 134 12.60 2.60 -12.34
C HIS A 134 11.78 2.39 -13.62
N ALA A 135 11.10 3.44 -14.08
CA ALA A 135 10.43 3.47 -15.38
C ALA A 135 11.35 3.91 -16.54
N ALA A 136 12.61 4.29 -16.29
CA ALA A 136 13.53 4.68 -17.35
C ALA A 136 13.78 3.53 -18.33
N GLY A 137 13.76 3.85 -19.62
CA GLY A 137 13.86 2.86 -20.69
C GLY A 137 12.55 2.14 -21.01
N ARG A 138 11.48 2.33 -20.21
CA ARG A 138 10.13 1.91 -20.61
C ARG A 138 9.56 2.92 -21.61
N ASN A 139 8.77 2.44 -22.55
CA ASN A 139 7.99 3.33 -23.41
C ASN A 139 6.88 3.97 -22.57
N THR A 140 7.01 5.26 -22.24
CA THR A 140 6.04 5.99 -21.41
C THR A 140 4.62 5.90 -21.95
N ARG A 141 4.43 5.92 -23.27
CA ARG A 141 3.09 5.77 -23.89
C ARG A 141 2.51 4.39 -23.63
N SER A 142 3.33 3.33 -23.69
CA SER A 142 2.90 1.98 -23.35
C SER A 142 2.59 1.84 -21.86
N THR A 143 3.37 2.48 -20.99
CA THR A 143 3.10 2.53 -19.54
C THR A 143 1.77 3.20 -19.23
N ILE A 144 1.55 4.40 -19.78
CA ILE A 144 0.27 5.11 -19.63
C ILE A 144 -0.88 4.28 -20.22
N GLY A 145 -0.70 3.69 -21.41
CA GLY A 145 -1.72 2.86 -22.04
C GLY A 145 -2.11 1.63 -21.21
N ALA A 146 -1.15 0.97 -20.55
CA ALA A 146 -1.43 -0.14 -19.66
C ALA A 146 -2.12 0.29 -18.36
N LEU A 147 -1.81 1.47 -17.82
CA LEU A 147 -2.54 2.05 -16.69
C LEU A 147 -3.97 2.44 -17.07
N LEU A 148 -4.19 3.06 -18.23
CA LEU A 148 -5.52 3.37 -18.76
C LEU A 148 -6.36 2.09 -18.93
N ALA A 149 -5.76 1.04 -19.51
CA ALA A 149 -6.42 -0.26 -19.63
C ALA A 149 -6.78 -0.90 -18.27
N ALA A 150 -6.08 -0.54 -17.20
CA ALA A 150 -6.37 -1.01 -15.86
C ALA A 150 -7.48 -0.24 -15.15
N GLY A 151 -7.66 1.04 -15.50
CA GLY A 151 -8.84 1.82 -15.10
C GLY A 151 -10.08 1.47 -15.96
N ALA A 152 -9.87 1.07 -17.21
CA ALA A 152 -10.95 0.80 -18.16
C ALA A 152 -12.04 -0.14 -17.60
N GLY A 153 -13.25 0.38 -17.50
CA GLY A 153 -14.42 -0.32 -16.98
C GLY A 153 -14.78 0.01 -15.52
N ILE A 154 -13.87 0.65 -14.76
CA ILE A 154 -14.20 1.27 -13.47
C ILE A 154 -15.14 2.44 -13.71
N ALA A 155 -14.79 3.35 -14.62
CA ALA A 155 -15.62 4.51 -14.98
C ALA A 155 -17.01 4.13 -15.52
N THR A 156 -17.14 2.98 -16.18
CA THR A 156 -18.41 2.54 -16.77
C THR A 156 -19.24 1.62 -15.88
N GLY A 157 -18.80 1.34 -14.65
CA GLY A 157 -19.51 0.45 -13.70
C GLY A 157 -19.71 -1.00 -14.19
N SER A 158 -18.96 -1.43 -15.21
CA SER A 158 -19.06 -2.78 -15.78
C SER A 158 -18.54 -3.84 -14.79
N ASP A 159 -18.87 -5.12 -14.99
CA ASP A 159 -18.41 -6.18 -14.09
C ASP A 159 -16.88 -6.36 -14.18
N ILE A 160 -16.16 -5.58 -13.38
CA ILE A 160 -14.68 -5.48 -13.30
C ILE A 160 -14.06 -6.87 -13.20
N ALA A 161 -14.72 -7.80 -12.50
CA ALA A 161 -14.25 -9.17 -12.32
C ALA A 161 -13.95 -9.91 -13.63
N SER A 162 -14.76 -9.67 -14.69
CA SER A 162 -14.56 -10.30 -16.01
C SER A 162 -13.43 -9.67 -16.83
N ARG A 163 -13.09 -8.39 -16.58
CA ARG A 163 -12.08 -7.63 -17.34
C ARG A 163 -10.69 -7.69 -16.71
N VAL A 164 -10.59 -7.81 -15.38
CA VAL A 164 -9.31 -7.95 -14.67
C VAL A 164 -8.49 -9.15 -15.17
N VAL A 165 -9.14 -10.22 -15.64
CA VAL A 165 -8.48 -11.40 -16.22
C VAL A 165 -7.66 -11.05 -17.48
N GLY A 166 -8.14 -10.12 -18.32
CA GLY A 166 -7.39 -9.64 -19.50
C GLY A 166 -6.33 -8.61 -19.12
N THR A 167 -6.70 -7.65 -18.25
CA THR A 167 -5.87 -6.53 -17.78
C THR A 167 -4.59 -6.99 -17.08
N GLY A 168 -4.62 -8.13 -16.38
CA GLY A 168 -3.45 -8.67 -15.68
C GLY A 168 -2.24 -8.89 -16.60
N ALA A 169 -2.46 -9.24 -17.87
CA ALA A 169 -1.39 -9.42 -18.85
C ALA A 169 -0.75 -8.09 -19.28
N GLN A 170 -1.52 -7.00 -19.43
CA GLN A 170 -0.93 -5.68 -19.71
C GLN A 170 -0.21 -5.14 -18.47
N LEU A 171 -0.80 -5.28 -17.28
CA LEU A 171 -0.18 -4.84 -16.02
C LEU A 171 1.10 -5.62 -15.69
N TYR A 172 1.20 -6.88 -16.12
CA TYR A 172 2.42 -7.68 -16.03
C TYR A 172 3.61 -6.94 -16.64
N THR A 173 3.41 -6.18 -17.73
CA THR A 173 4.49 -5.42 -18.39
C THR A 173 4.97 -4.21 -17.56
N LEU A 174 4.15 -3.75 -16.62
CA LEU A 174 4.47 -2.66 -15.70
C LEU A 174 5.12 -3.14 -14.42
N ARG A 175 5.23 -4.46 -14.21
CA ARG A 175 5.89 -5.05 -13.03
C ARG A 175 7.25 -4.40 -12.81
N TYR A 176 7.57 -4.10 -11.58
CA TYR A 176 8.94 -3.79 -11.21
C TYR A 176 9.70 -5.08 -10.84
N GLY A 177 11.00 -5.10 -11.13
CA GLY A 177 11.86 -6.20 -10.71
C GLY A 177 12.07 -6.17 -9.19
N ARG A 178 12.41 -7.32 -8.58
CA ARG A 178 12.63 -7.41 -7.13
C ARG A 178 13.62 -6.36 -6.59
N ASN A 179 14.73 -6.11 -7.30
CA ASN A 179 15.71 -5.12 -6.88
C ASN A 179 15.14 -3.69 -6.94
N GLN A 180 14.25 -3.40 -7.90
CA GLN A 180 13.58 -2.09 -7.99
C GLN A 180 12.59 -1.92 -6.83
N GLU A 181 11.84 -2.97 -6.47
CA GLU A 181 10.98 -2.93 -5.28
C GLU A 181 11.81 -2.74 -4.00
N TYR A 182 12.94 -3.43 -3.85
CA TYR A 182 13.81 -3.26 -2.68
C TYR A 182 14.45 -1.87 -2.58
N GLU A 183 14.80 -1.26 -3.72
CA GLU A 183 15.31 0.11 -3.76
C GLU A 183 14.19 1.11 -3.45
N ALA A 184 12.99 0.91 -3.98
CA ALA A 184 11.82 1.74 -3.68
C ALA A 184 11.39 1.62 -2.22
N ASP A 185 11.42 0.43 -1.62
CA ASP A 185 11.19 0.20 -0.18
C ASP A 185 12.19 0.99 0.68
N ALA A 186 13.48 0.91 0.35
CA ALA A 186 14.54 1.62 1.06
C ALA A 186 14.39 3.15 0.96
N LEU A 187 14.06 3.65 -0.23
CA LEU A 187 13.79 5.07 -0.45
C LEU A 187 12.51 5.51 0.27
N GLY A 188 11.45 4.73 0.21
CA GLY A 188 10.18 4.98 0.88
C GLY A 188 10.35 5.10 2.40
N VAL A 189 11.02 4.13 3.02
CA VAL A 189 11.37 4.18 4.47
C VAL A 189 12.19 5.43 4.79
N ARG A 190 13.18 5.77 3.96
CA ARG A 190 13.97 6.99 4.15
C ARG A 190 13.10 8.25 4.07
N TYR A 191 12.25 8.39 3.05
CA TYR A 191 11.42 9.58 2.84
C TYR A 191 10.38 9.75 3.95
N MET A 192 9.67 8.69 4.32
CA MET A 192 8.69 8.77 5.39
C MET A 192 9.37 9.07 6.74
N THR A 193 10.56 8.51 7.00
CA THR A 193 11.32 8.79 8.24
C THR A 193 11.74 10.25 8.31
N ALA A 194 12.27 10.79 7.20
CA ALA A 194 12.66 12.20 7.09
C ALA A 194 11.47 13.15 7.25
N ALA A 195 10.30 12.77 6.72
CA ALA A 195 9.04 13.48 6.91
C ALA A 195 8.44 13.34 8.33
N GLY A 196 9.12 12.63 9.24
CA GLY A 196 8.73 12.49 10.64
C GLY A 196 7.82 11.29 10.96
N TYR A 197 7.51 10.44 9.98
CA TYR A 197 6.66 9.27 10.18
C TYR A 197 7.40 8.10 10.83
N ASP A 198 6.60 7.16 11.36
CA ASP A 198 7.07 5.90 11.91
C ASP A 198 7.49 4.94 10.78
N PRO A 199 8.78 4.56 10.68
CA PRO A 199 9.25 3.70 9.60
C PRO A 199 8.72 2.26 9.67
N TYR A 200 8.25 1.78 10.83
CA TYR A 200 7.73 0.43 10.98
C TYR A 200 6.40 0.24 10.21
N ALA A 201 5.67 1.33 9.97
CA ALA A 201 4.44 1.32 9.18
C ALA A 201 4.65 0.84 7.71
N ALA A 202 5.88 0.83 7.20
CA ALA A 202 6.20 0.22 5.92
C ALA A 202 6.01 -1.31 5.93
N ALA A 203 6.41 -1.98 7.00
CA ALA A 203 6.19 -3.42 7.15
C ALA A 203 4.70 -3.72 7.41
N ASP A 204 4.02 -2.84 8.15
CA ASP A 204 2.59 -3.00 8.48
C ASP A 204 1.71 -2.95 7.23
N ILE A 205 1.89 -1.93 6.37
CA ILE A 205 1.08 -1.82 5.15
C ILE A 205 1.34 -2.95 4.17
N LEU A 206 2.59 -3.42 4.04
CA LEU A 206 2.91 -4.59 3.21
C LEU A 206 2.23 -5.85 3.75
N SER A 207 2.18 -6.02 5.07
CA SER A 207 1.47 -7.14 5.71
C SER A 207 -0.05 -7.06 5.49
N ALA A 208 -0.63 -5.86 5.60
CA ALA A 208 -2.05 -5.63 5.36
C ALA A 208 -2.44 -5.89 3.90
N LEU A 209 -1.57 -5.51 2.96
CA LEU A 209 -1.72 -5.79 1.53
C LEU A 209 -1.70 -7.29 1.23
N ASP A 210 -0.75 -8.04 1.81
CA ASP A 210 -0.70 -9.50 1.67
C ASP A 210 -1.96 -10.17 2.21
N ALA A 211 -2.43 -9.73 3.39
CA ALA A 211 -3.67 -10.23 3.98
C ALA A 211 -4.90 -9.92 3.10
N SER A 212 -4.99 -8.71 2.52
CA SER A 212 -6.09 -8.35 1.62
C SER A 212 -6.07 -9.14 0.31
N SER A 213 -4.89 -9.35 -0.28
CA SER A 213 -4.70 -10.18 -1.46
C SER A 213 -5.12 -11.63 -1.23
N GLY A 214 -4.67 -12.24 -0.13
CA GLY A 214 -5.04 -13.61 0.24
C GLY A 214 -6.55 -13.76 0.43
N LEU A 215 -7.17 -12.77 1.07
CA LEU A 215 -8.61 -12.76 1.32
C LEU A 215 -9.42 -12.60 0.04
N SER A 216 -8.96 -11.75 -0.88
CA SER A 216 -9.58 -11.56 -2.19
C SER A 216 -9.49 -12.83 -3.04
N ALA A 217 -8.34 -13.51 -3.03
CA ALA A 217 -8.15 -14.79 -3.70
C ALA A 217 -9.07 -15.89 -3.10
N GLN A 218 -9.20 -15.95 -1.78
CA GLN A 218 -10.13 -16.87 -1.11
C GLN A 218 -11.59 -16.59 -1.48
N ALA A 219 -11.98 -15.32 -1.53
CA ALA A 219 -13.34 -14.90 -1.88
C ALA A 219 -13.72 -15.20 -3.33
N ALA A 220 -12.76 -15.25 -4.25
CA ALA A 220 -12.98 -15.51 -5.67
C ALA A 220 -12.92 -17.00 -6.05
N GLY A 221 -12.42 -17.87 -5.17
CA GLY A 221 -12.35 -19.32 -5.38
C GLY A 221 -11.40 -19.74 -6.52
N THR A 222 -11.56 -20.96 -7.04
CA THR A 222 -10.74 -21.53 -8.13
C THR A 222 -11.01 -20.92 -9.52
N ALA A 223 -12.12 -20.19 -9.68
CA ALA A 223 -12.59 -19.67 -10.97
C ALA A 223 -12.15 -18.22 -11.27
N GLY A 224 -11.53 -17.52 -10.30
CA GLY A 224 -11.14 -16.12 -10.47
C GLY A 224 -9.90 -15.76 -9.68
N ARG A 225 -8.71 -16.07 -10.20
CA ARG A 225 -7.47 -15.47 -9.66
C ARG A 225 -7.36 -14.01 -10.11
N SER A 226 -8.23 -13.13 -9.62
CA SER A 226 -8.00 -11.68 -9.77
C SER A 226 -6.95 -11.26 -8.75
N VAL A 227 -5.69 -11.25 -9.17
CA VAL A 227 -4.60 -10.61 -8.42
C VAL A 227 -4.92 -9.12 -8.35
N PRO A 228 -4.91 -8.49 -7.16
CA PRO A 228 -5.10 -7.04 -7.07
C PRO A 228 -4.16 -6.28 -7.99
N THR A 229 -4.61 -5.15 -8.53
CA THR A 229 -3.83 -4.35 -9.49
C THR A 229 -2.47 -3.96 -8.90
N TRP A 230 -2.42 -3.54 -7.63
CA TRP A 230 -1.17 -3.22 -6.95
C TRP A 230 -0.19 -4.40 -6.95
N ALA A 231 -0.66 -5.62 -6.71
CA ALA A 231 0.20 -6.82 -6.64
C ALA A 231 0.70 -7.26 -8.03
N SER A 232 0.04 -6.81 -9.09
CA SER A 232 0.46 -7.07 -10.48
C SER A 232 1.65 -6.18 -10.90
N THR A 233 1.70 -4.94 -10.39
CA THR A 233 2.78 -3.97 -10.67
C THR A 233 3.88 -3.97 -9.62
N HIS A 234 3.51 -4.18 -8.35
CA HIS A 234 4.39 -4.27 -7.17
C HIS A 234 4.23 -5.63 -6.51
N PRO A 235 4.88 -6.70 -7.03
CA PRO A 235 4.84 -8.00 -6.38
C PRO A 235 5.32 -7.88 -4.93
N ASN A 236 4.46 -8.24 -3.99
CA ASN A 236 4.81 -8.34 -2.59
C ASN A 236 5.14 -9.78 -2.21
N GLY A 237 5.97 -9.91 -1.18
CA GLY A 237 6.33 -11.20 -0.61
C GLY A 237 6.93 -11.01 0.77
N ALA A 238 6.96 -12.10 1.53
CA ALA A 238 7.45 -12.09 2.91
C ALA A 238 8.86 -11.46 3.05
N ASP A 239 9.68 -11.51 2.00
CA ASP A 239 11.00 -10.88 1.97
C ASP A 239 10.94 -9.35 2.08
N ARG A 240 9.97 -8.70 1.42
CA ARG A 240 9.81 -7.24 1.48
C ARG A 240 9.37 -6.79 2.87
N VAL A 241 8.41 -7.49 3.48
CA VAL A 241 7.98 -7.23 4.87
C VAL A 241 9.17 -7.30 5.83
N ARG A 242 9.97 -8.37 5.76
CA ARG A 242 11.17 -8.54 6.60
C ARG A 242 12.22 -7.44 6.35
N ARG A 243 12.44 -7.06 5.08
CA ARG A 243 13.38 -5.99 4.72
C ARG A 243 12.90 -4.62 5.17
N ALA A 244 11.61 -4.32 5.05
CA ALA A 244 11.03 -3.07 5.54
C ALA A 244 11.22 -2.93 7.06
N ALA A 245 10.97 -4.01 7.83
CA ALA A 245 11.23 -4.03 9.26
C ALA A 245 12.72 -3.84 9.60
N GLN A 246 13.63 -4.45 8.83
CA GLN A 246 15.09 -4.26 9.00
C GLN A 246 15.52 -2.82 8.68
N LEU A 247 14.98 -2.23 7.61
CA LEU A 247 15.21 -0.82 7.25
C LEU A 247 14.70 0.11 8.35
N ALA A 248 13.53 -0.17 8.90
CA ALA A 248 12.95 0.59 10.00
C ALA A 248 13.83 0.53 11.26
N ALA A 249 14.26 -0.66 11.67
CA ALA A 249 15.17 -0.83 12.81
C ALA A 249 16.51 -0.09 12.60
N ALA A 250 17.03 -0.09 11.37
CA ALA A 250 18.26 0.61 11.03
C ALA A 250 18.16 2.15 11.12
N THR A 251 16.95 2.71 11.22
CA THR A 251 16.78 4.16 11.46
C THR A 251 17.11 4.56 12.91
N GLY A 252 17.19 3.60 13.83
CA GLY A 252 17.37 3.85 15.26
C GLY A 252 16.13 4.42 15.96
N LYS A 253 15.02 4.62 15.26
CA LYS A 253 13.74 4.93 15.91
C LYS A 253 13.25 3.68 16.65
N PRO A 254 12.77 3.82 17.90
CA PRO A 254 12.26 2.68 18.64
C PRO A 254 11.01 2.13 17.96
N GLU A 255 10.89 0.80 17.91
CA GLU A 255 9.63 0.15 17.62
C GLU A 255 8.69 0.42 18.81
N THR A 256 7.89 1.46 18.70
CA THR A 256 6.81 1.68 19.66
C THR A 256 5.62 0.86 19.21
N ALA A 257 4.96 0.13 20.10
CA ALA A 257 3.59 -0.31 19.85
C ALA A 257 2.73 0.96 19.81
N PRO A 258 2.40 1.53 18.64
CA PRO A 258 1.89 2.88 18.60
C PRO A 258 0.52 2.88 19.27
N ALA A 259 0.26 3.91 20.08
CA ALA A 259 -1.13 4.24 20.36
C ALA A 259 -1.82 4.40 18.99
N GLN A 260 -2.99 3.80 18.85
CA GLN A 260 -3.74 3.84 17.59
C GLN A 260 -3.81 5.27 17.05
N ASP A 261 -3.59 5.44 15.74
CA ASP A 261 -3.72 6.73 15.07
C ASP A 261 -5.20 7.13 14.92
N THR A 262 -5.77 7.57 16.04
CA THR A 262 -7.20 7.91 16.11
C THR A 262 -7.57 9.07 15.20
N ARG A 263 -6.63 9.97 14.88
CA ARG A 263 -6.86 11.07 13.94
C ARG A 263 -7.00 10.54 12.53
N PHE A 264 -6.08 9.68 12.08
CA PHE A 264 -6.18 9.05 10.78
C PHE A 264 -7.42 8.18 10.65
N LEU A 265 -7.71 7.33 11.65
CA LEU A 265 -8.91 6.50 11.61
C LEU A 265 -10.18 7.33 11.53
N ARG A 266 -10.34 8.38 12.34
CA ARG A 266 -11.51 9.27 12.24
C ARG A 266 -11.58 9.99 10.90
N MET A 267 -10.45 10.31 10.27
CA MET A 267 -10.42 10.87 8.92
C MET A 267 -11.07 9.92 7.91
N LEU A 268 -10.91 8.61 8.04
CA LEU A 268 -11.53 7.61 7.15
C LEU A 268 -13.04 7.44 7.31
N ASP A 269 -13.65 8.03 8.35
CA ASP A 269 -15.08 7.88 8.59
C ASP A 269 -15.91 8.49 7.44
N GLY A 270 -16.81 7.70 6.88
CA GLY A 270 -17.60 8.06 5.69
C GLY A 270 -16.91 7.83 4.34
N LEU A 271 -15.67 7.30 4.31
CA LEU A 271 -14.98 6.98 3.05
C LEU A 271 -15.78 5.92 2.26
N PRO A 272 -16.13 6.14 0.98
CA PRO A 272 -16.84 5.15 0.19
C PRO A 272 -16.04 3.85 0.02
N TYR A 273 -16.70 2.70 0.15
CA TYR A 273 -16.05 1.39 0.15
C TYR A 273 -16.59 0.48 -0.95
N GLY A 274 -15.71 -0.23 -1.65
CA GLY A 274 -16.08 -1.19 -2.69
C GLY A 274 -16.69 -0.54 -3.93
N LYS A 275 -17.17 -1.39 -4.85
CA LYS A 275 -17.78 -0.99 -6.14
C LYS A 275 -19.13 -0.27 -5.96
N ASP A 276 -19.87 -0.62 -4.92
CA ASP A 276 -21.16 -0.03 -4.60
C ASP A 276 -20.97 1.18 -3.69
N SER A 277 -20.11 2.14 -4.08
CA SER A 277 -19.74 3.31 -3.26
C SER A 277 -20.92 4.20 -2.87
N ASP A 278 -22.00 4.18 -3.65
CA ASP A 278 -23.24 4.88 -3.31
C ASP A 278 -23.99 4.20 -2.15
N ARG A 279 -23.68 2.94 -1.86
CA ARG A 279 -24.36 2.10 -0.88
C ARG A 279 -23.52 1.73 0.33
N GLN A 280 -22.19 1.84 0.26
CA GLN A 280 -21.30 1.38 1.33
C GLN A 280 -20.22 2.38 1.68
N VAL A 281 -19.97 2.53 2.98
CA VAL A 281 -18.94 3.41 3.53
C VAL A 281 -18.17 2.75 4.67
N ILE A 282 -16.96 3.23 4.93
CA ILE A 282 -16.23 2.96 6.16
C ILE A 282 -16.89 3.75 7.28
N ARG A 283 -17.25 3.07 8.37
CA ARG A 283 -17.67 3.66 9.64
C ARG A 283 -16.66 3.35 10.71
N VAL A 284 -16.17 4.38 11.39
CA VAL A 284 -15.22 4.23 12.49
C VAL A 284 -15.98 4.18 13.79
N VAL A 285 -15.90 3.06 14.50
CA VAL A 285 -16.64 2.81 15.74
C VAL A 285 -15.68 2.63 16.91
N THR A 286 -16.09 3.09 18.09
CA THR A 286 -15.37 2.81 19.34
C THR A 286 -15.80 1.46 19.88
N VAL A 287 -14.85 0.59 20.20
CA VAL A 287 -15.07 -0.72 20.81
C VAL A 287 -15.66 -0.53 22.21
N GLY A 288 -16.84 -1.09 22.45
CA GLY A 288 -17.49 -1.10 23.76
C GLY A 288 -17.04 -2.28 24.65
N PRO A 289 -17.39 -2.27 25.96
CA PRO A 289 -16.99 -3.33 26.89
C PRO A 289 -17.52 -4.73 26.57
N ARG A 290 -18.56 -4.84 25.73
CA ARG A 290 -19.18 -6.10 25.31
C ARG A 290 -18.89 -6.44 23.84
N ASP A 291 -18.14 -5.60 23.15
CA ASP A 291 -17.80 -5.86 21.76
C ASP A 291 -16.72 -6.93 21.65
N SER A 292 -16.85 -7.75 20.61
CA SER A 292 -15.91 -8.78 20.22
C SER A 292 -15.70 -8.73 18.71
N VAL A 293 -14.65 -9.39 18.23
CA VAL A 293 -14.45 -9.59 16.78
C VAL A 293 -15.71 -10.17 16.14
N THR A 294 -16.36 -11.14 16.81
CA THR A 294 -17.59 -11.77 16.32
C THR A 294 -18.76 -10.81 16.24
N SER A 295 -19.02 -10.03 17.30
CA SER A 295 -20.17 -9.09 17.32
C SER A 295 -20.00 -7.95 16.31
N LEU A 296 -18.78 -7.42 16.18
CA LEU A 296 -18.49 -6.32 15.26
C LEU A 296 -18.43 -6.78 13.80
N SER A 297 -17.78 -7.92 13.51
CA SER A 297 -17.74 -8.42 12.13
C SER A 297 -19.11 -8.85 11.60
N ALA A 298 -20.04 -9.30 12.46
CA ALA A 298 -21.41 -9.60 12.05
C ALA A 298 -22.14 -8.39 11.42
N ARG A 299 -21.76 -7.17 11.83
CA ARG A 299 -22.29 -5.89 11.33
C ARG A 299 -21.73 -5.48 9.97
N MET A 300 -20.68 -6.15 9.47
CA MET A 300 -20.08 -5.82 8.17
C MET A 300 -21.07 -6.06 7.04
N ALA A 301 -21.28 -5.04 6.22
CA ALA A 301 -22.09 -5.06 5.00
C ALA A 301 -21.31 -5.64 3.81
N VAL A 302 -20.63 -6.78 4.00
CA VAL A 302 -19.85 -7.46 2.95
C VAL A 302 -20.42 -8.86 2.68
N PRO A 303 -20.39 -9.34 1.43
CA PRO A 303 -21.11 -10.55 1.04
C PRO A 303 -20.53 -11.86 1.61
N GLN A 304 -19.21 -11.96 1.74
CA GLN A 304 -18.54 -13.13 2.33
C GLN A 304 -17.31 -12.73 3.17
N LEU A 305 -16.88 -13.66 4.03
CA LEU A 305 -15.67 -13.57 4.85
C LEU A 305 -15.68 -12.35 5.79
N LYS A 306 -16.82 -12.11 6.46
CA LYS A 306 -17.02 -10.91 7.28
C LYS A 306 -15.99 -10.79 8.40
N ARG A 307 -15.67 -11.91 9.07
CA ARG A 307 -14.70 -11.95 10.18
C ARG A 307 -13.31 -11.62 9.67
N GLU A 308 -12.88 -12.30 8.61
CA GLU A 308 -11.56 -12.14 8.01
C GLU A 308 -11.39 -10.72 7.45
N ARG A 309 -12.42 -10.19 6.77
CA ARG A 309 -12.42 -8.81 6.27
C ARG A 309 -12.32 -7.80 7.41
N PHE A 310 -13.04 -8.02 8.51
CA PHE A 310 -12.94 -7.16 9.69
C PHE A 310 -11.52 -7.17 10.27
N LEU A 311 -10.90 -8.35 10.39
CA LEU A 311 -9.53 -8.49 10.91
C LEU A 311 -8.52 -7.80 10.00
N THR A 312 -8.54 -8.10 8.70
CA THR A 312 -7.64 -7.49 7.70
C THR A 312 -7.80 -5.98 7.65
N LEU A 313 -9.05 -5.48 7.59
CA LEU A 313 -9.31 -4.04 7.53
C LEU A 313 -8.73 -3.31 8.74
N ASN A 314 -8.70 -3.95 9.91
CA ASN A 314 -8.26 -3.34 11.17
C ASN A 314 -6.84 -3.72 11.60
N GLY A 315 -6.09 -4.46 10.77
CA GLY A 315 -4.75 -4.93 11.13
C GLY A 315 -4.72 -5.80 12.38
N LEU A 316 -5.78 -6.59 12.62
CA LEU A 316 -5.93 -7.42 13.82
C LEU A 316 -5.56 -8.87 13.53
N SER A 317 -4.91 -9.53 14.48
CA SER A 317 -4.72 -10.99 14.42
C SER A 317 -5.99 -11.74 14.81
N ALA A 318 -6.13 -12.99 14.35
CA ALA A 318 -7.36 -13.78 14.56
C ALA A 318 -7.72 -14.04 16.02
N GLU A 319 -6.72 -14.00 16.91
CA GLU A 319 -6.83 -14.27 18.35
C GLU A 319 -6.75 -12.99 19.20
N GLN A 320 -6.54 -11.82 18.59
CA GLN A 320 -6.38 -10.57 19.32
C GLN A 320 -7.68 -10.16 20.02
N PRO A 321 -7.69 -10.03 21.36
CA PRO A 321 -8.85 -9.49 22.07
C PRO A 321 -9.02 -8.00 21.73
N LEU A 322 -10.27 -7.57 21.55
CA LEU A 322 -10.57 -6.16 21.36
C LEU A 322 -10.50 -5.41 22.70
N LYS A 323 -9.79 -4.29 22.72
CA LYS A 323 -9.67 -3.44 23.91
C LYS A 323 -10.76 -2.37 23.89
N PRO A 324 -11.61 -2.27 24.92
CA PRO A 324 -12.59 -1.18 25.00
C PRO A 324 -11.93 0.20 24.89
N GLY A 325 -12.56 1.09 24.13
CA GLY A 325 -12.06 2.45 23.86
C GLY A 325 -11.17 2.57 22.62
N THR A 326 -10.69 1.47 22.02
CA THR A 326 -10.01 1.55 20.71
C THR A 326 -11.02 1.76 19.59
N LEU A 327 -10.60 2.34 18.48
CA LEU A 327 -11.41 2.49 17.27
C LEU A 327 -11.24 1.27 16.35
N VAL A 328 -12.28 0.93 15.60
CA VAL A 328 -12.19 -0.02 14.49
C VAL A 328 -13.05 0.46 13.33
N LYS A 329 -12.67 0.07 12.12
CA LYS A 329 -13.37 0.30 10.86
C LYS A 329 -14.36 -0.82 10.61
N LEU A 330 -15.58 -0.45 10.26
CA LEU A 330 -16.62 -1.33 9.74
C LEU A 330 -17.02 -0.86 8.34
N VAL A 331 -17.30 -1.80 7.45
CA VAL A 331 -18.02 -1.49 6.20
C VAL A 331 -19.51 -1.58 6.51
N VAL A 332 -20.24 -0.49 6.31
CA VAL A 332 -21.68 -0.42 6.59
C VAL A 332 -22.43 0.11 5.38
N ALA A 333 -23.75 -0.15 5.33
CA ALA A 333 -24.61 0.51 4.35
C ALA A 333 -24.67 2.02 4.63
N ARG A 334 -24.70 2.82 3.57
CA ARG A 334 -24.81 4.29 3.60
C ARG A 334 -26.23 4.73 3.93
#